data_AF-A0A4U5N2J5-F1
#
_entry.id   AF-A0A4U5N2J5-F1
#
_cell.length_a   1.000
_cell.length_b   1.000
_cell.length_c   1.000
_cell.angle_alpha   90.00
_cell.angle_beta   90.00
_cell.angle_gamma   90.00
#
_symmetry.space_group_name_H-M   'P 1'
#
loop_
_entity.id
_entity.type
_entity.pdbx_description
1 polymer ?
#
loop_
_entity_poly.entity_id
_entity_poly.type
_entity_poly.pdbx_seq_one_letter_code
_entity_poly.pdbx_strand_id
1 'polypeptide(L)'
;MADLQPKIDQEVFCLLIDRRINWLTNPIDQLRHLQEITKFFKKVEDESASFRYQLFDLVFLGREGESFLHESRMQVLCKLCVHMLQFGPYNFYADVAQWLNRISSGGKSNYARLFVEEMTQAYLAGAEQYAMHEYLIPLREHAVEFTVYFLIFAIQQHTPGLPWAVVFTEWLKDDCAPFFGVVKENNFLAKEFASQSFNLILRHIFCNDLDEELAKSYDAVVRNMCQSWKRSVGAPLNMSCMLEILETEKDVFEEEHAEKFLCFFVEAVHTKSISAADFKRILDAMPEDLKKAVPRDVIENITGLK
;
A
#
# COMPACT_ATOMS: atom_id res chain seq x y z
N MET A 1 20.17 26.24 17.69
CA MET A 1 19.49 24.93 17.51
C MET A 1 19.73 23.94 18.65
N ALA A 2 20.87 23.98 19.37
CA ALA A 2 21.22 23.01 20.43
C ALA A 2 20.22 22.89 21.60
N ASP A 3 19.39 23.92 21.82
CA ASP A 3 18.47 24.01 22.97
C ASP A 3 17.00 23.69 22.63
N LEU A 4 16.69 23.44 21.35
CA LEU A 4 15.30 23.19 20.91
C LEU A 4 14.93 21.71 20.92
N GLN A 5 15.83 20.83 20.47
CA GLN A 5 15.57 19.39 20.42
C GLN A 5 15.28 18.78 21.80
N PRO A 6 16.00 19.13 22.89
CA PRO A 6 15.63 18.68 24.24
C PRO A 6 14.26 19.16 24.71
N LYS A 7 13.85 20.38 24.34
CA LYS A 7 12.51 20.92 24.67
C LYS A 7 11.42 20.17 23.91
N ILE A 8 11.64 19.87 22.63
CA ILE A 8 10.76 19.02 21.83
C ILE A 8 10.65 17.62 22.47
N ASP A 9 11.77 17.01 22.85
CA ASP A 9 11.79 15.69 23.51
C ASP A 9 10.93 15.70 24.79
N GLN A 10 11.04 16.76 25.60
CA GLN A 10 10.33 16.86 26.87
C GLN A 10 8.85 17.26 26.72
N GLU A 11 8.53 18.26 25.88
CA GLU A 11 7.20 18.87 25.79
C GLU A 11 6.32 18.18 24.75
N VAL A 12 6.89 17.74 23.62
CA VAL A 12 6.14 17.11 22.51
C VAL A 12 6.17 15.60 22.58
N PHE A 13 7.27 15.00 23.05
CA PHE A 13 7.36 13.53 23.14
C PHE A 13 7.24 13.00 24.56
N CYS A 14 7.12 13.91 25.55
CA CYS A 14 6.94 13.56 26.94
C CYS A 14 8.02 12.58 27.42
N LEU A 15 9.27 12.81 27.01
CA LEU A 15 10.41 12.01 27.43
C LEU A 15 11.02 12.62 28.69
N LEU A 16 11.21 11.79 29.72
CA LEU A 16 11.89 12.22 30.96
C LEU A 16 13.36 12.57 30.70
N ILE A 17 13.99 13.24 31.68
CA ILE A 17 15.39 13.69 31.61
C ILE A 17 16.36 12.52 31.42
N ASP A 18 16.01 11.32 31.91
CA ASP A 18 16.75 10.07 31.70
C ASP A 18 16.57 9.48 30.29
N ARG A 19 15.64 10.05 29.51
CA ARG A 19 15.32 9.73 28.12
C ARG A 19 15.04 8.24 27.89
N ARG A 20 14.43 7.57 28.88
CA ARG A 20 14.11 6.13 28.78
C ARG A 20 12.66 5.78 29.10
N ILE A 21 11.91 6.74 29.63
CA ILE A 21 10.53 6.53 30.09
C ILE A 21 9.66 7.67 29.58
N ASN A 22 8.53 7.33 28.96
CA ASN A 22 7.45 8.27 28.64
C ASN A 22 6.53 8.39 29.88
N TRP A 23 6.31 9.60 30.38
CA TRP A 23 5.48 9.80 31.58
C TRP A 23 3.97 9.78 31.29
N LEU A 24 3.55 9.83 30.02
CA LEU A 24 2.16 9.62 29.62
C LEU A 24 1.82 8.13 29.63
N THR A 25 1.55 7.58 30.81
CA THR A 25 1.17 6.18 30.99
C THR A 25 -0.34 5.94 30.81
N ASN A 26 -1.15 6.99 30.97
CA ASN A 26 -2.61 6.93 30.85
C ASN A 26 -3.08 7.08 29.39
N PRO A 27 -3.88 6.15 28.84
CA PRO A 27 -4.44 6.26 27.48
C PRO A 27 -5.20 7.56 27.20
N ILE A 28 -5.93 8.10 28.18
CA ILE A 28 -6.69 9.36 28.00
C ILE A 28 -5.73 10.53 27.80
N ASP A 29 -4.65 10.58 28.56
CA ASP A 29 -3.66 11.66 28.46
C ASP A 29 -2.83 11.52 27.18
N GLN A 30 -2.53 10.28 26.75
CA GLN A 30 -1.95 10.04 25.42
C GLN A 30 -2.87 10.55 24.31
N LEU A 31 -4.18 10.30 24.38
CA LEU A 31 -5.12 10.79 23.38
C LEU A 31 -5.22 12.31 23.36
N ARG A 32 -5.33 12.96 24.52
CA ARG A 32 -5.33 14.43 24.62
C ARG A 32 -4.06 15.02 24.03
N HIS A 33 -2.93 14.38 24.27
CA HIS A 33 -1.65 14.80 23.72
C HIS A 33 -1.61 14.72 22.20
N LEU A 34 -2.09 13.60 21.61
CA LEU A 34 -2.23 13.47 20.15
C LEU A 34 -3.17 14.53 19.57
N GLN A 35 -4.25 14.88 20.27
CA GLN A 35 -5.17 15.94 19.85
C GLN A 35 -4.49 17.31 19.81
N GLU A 36 -3.63 17.64 20.78
CA GLU A 36 -2.89 18.91 20.77
C GLU A 36 -1.88 18.99 19.62
N ILE A 37 -1.14 17.89 19.36
CA ILE A 37 -0.24 17.83 18.20
C ILE A 37 -1.04 17.97 16.89
N THR A 38 -2.20 17.33 16.81
CA THR A 38 -3.08 17.42 15.64
C THR A 38 -3.60 18.83 15.41
N LYS A 39 -4.02 19.53 16.47
CA LYS A 39 -4.42 20.94 16.40
C LYS A 39 -3.28 21.83 15.91
N PHE A 40 -2.04 21.54 16.30
CA PHE A 40 -0.88 22.26 15.80
C PHE A 40 -0.72 22.08 14.28
N PHE A 41 -0.68 20.85 13.78
CA PHE A 41 -0.54 20.60 12.34
C PHE A 41 -1.73 21.11 11.52
N LYS A 42 -2.94 21.08 12.09
CA LYS A 42 -4.12 21.68 11.46
C LYS A 42 -4.01 23.19 11.28
N LYS A 43 -3.38 23.90 12.23
CA LYS A 43 -3.17 25.36 12.12
C LYS A 43 -2.19 25.75 11.00
N VAL A 44 -1.32 24.84 10.60
CA VAL A 44 -0.32 25.07 9.55
C VAL A 44 -0.65 24.32 8.26
N GLU A 45 -1.85 23.74 8.13
CA GLU A 45 -2.26 22.96 6.96
C GLU A 45 -2.25 23.79 5.67
N ASP A 46 -2.66 25.06 5.77
CA ASP A 46 -2.73 26.01 4.65
C ASP A 46 -1.38 26.67 4.32
N GLU A 47 -0.34 26.42 5.12
CA GLU A 47 1.01 26.93 4.84
C GLU A 47 1.66 26.22 3.66
N SER A 48 2.74 26.80 3.10
CA SER A 48 3.46 26.18 1.98
C SER A 48 3.95 24.76 2.31
N ALA A 49 3.93 23.84 1.35
CA ALA A 49 4.39 22.46 1.55
C ALA A 49 5.82 22.38 2.09
N SER A 50 6.71 23.28 1.64
CA SER A 50 8.08 23.35 2.16
C SER A 50 8.13 23.71 3.65
N PHE A 51 7.29 24.64 4.10
CA PHE A 51 7.23 25.03 5.51
C PHE A 51 6.63 23.92 6.39
N ARG A 52 5.55 23.28 5.93
CA ARG A 52 4.96 22.13 6.64
C ARG A 52 5.97 20.99 6.81
N TYR A 53 6.66 20.62 5.73
CA TYR A 53 7.68 19.59 5.78
C TYR A 53 8.86 19.96 6.69
N GLN A 54 9.28 21.23 6.73
CA GLN A 54 10.31 21.68 7.68
C GLN A 54 9.87 21.53 9.14
N LEU A 55 8.61 21.82 9.46
CA LEU A 55 8.06 21.59 10.80
C LEU A 55 7.97 20.09 11.11
N PHE A 56 7.52 19.29 10.16
CA PHE A 56 7.49 17.83 10.27
C PHE A 56 8.89 17.25 10.56
N ASP A 57 9.89 17.65 9.77
CA ASP A 57 11.29 17.21 9.91
C ASP A 57 11.86 17.65 11.27
N LEU A 58 11.64 18.90 11.68
CA LEU A 58 12.11 19.42 12.96
C LEU A 58 11.52 18.67 14.16
N VAL A 59 10.22 18.37 14.11
CA VAL A 59 9.47 17.72 15.19
C VAL A 59 9.79 16.23 15.23
N PHE A 60 9.61 15.49 14.15
CA PHE A 60 9.67 14.03 14.16
C PHE A 60 11.03 13.46 13.77
N LEU A 61 11.72 14.08 12.81
CA LEU A 61 12.94 13.54 12.20
C LEU A 61 14.22 14.08 12.84
N GLY A 62 14.09 14.97 13.82
CA GLY A 62 15.19 15.26 14.74
C GLY A 62 15.66 13.98 15.44
N ARG A 63 16.94 13.95 15.82
CA ARG A 63 17.57 12.85 16.58
C ARG A 63 17.77 11.53 15.83
N GLU A 64 17.75 11.47 14.50
CA GLU A 64 18.06 10.25 13.73
C GLU A 64 19.37 9.55 14.16
N GLY A 65 20.35 10.29 14.69
CA GLY A 65 21.60 9.74 15.26
C GLY A 65 21.51 9.15 16.69
N GLU A 66 20.38 9.28 17.38
CA GLU A 66 20.13 8.80 18.74
C GLU A 66 18.97 7.78 18.72
N SER A 67 19.29 6.50 18.50
CA SER A 67 18.31 5.45 18.16
C SER A 67 17.08 5.39 19.07
N PHE A 68 17.24 5.39 20.39
CA PHE A 68 16.12 5.32 21.33
C PHE A 68 15.18 6.53 21.23
N LEU A 69 15.76 7.73 21.12
CA LEU A 69 14.96 8.96 21.02
C LEU A 69 14.22 9.00 19.69
N HIS A 70 14.90 8.69 18.60
CA HIS A 70 14.28 8.65 17.28
C HIS A 70 13.13 7.63 17.24
N GLU A 71 13.34 6.42 17.76
CA GLU A 71 12.31 5.39 17.85
C GLU A 71 11.09 5.86 18.66
N SER A 72 11.32 6.53 19.80
CA SER A 72 10.23 7.11 20.60
C SER A 72 9.41 8.14 19.82
N ARG A 73 10.07 8.98 19.01
CA ARG A 73 9.38 9.93 18.12
C ARG A 73 8.58 9.24 17.03
N MET A 74 9.13 8.17 16.45
CA MET A 74 8.45 7.38 15.41
C MET A 74 7.20 6.68 15.96
N GLN A 75 7.23 6.20 17.20
CA GLN A 75 6.04 5.62 17.84
C GLN A 75 4.91 6.65 18.01
N VAL A 76 5.25 7.88 18.44
CA VAL A 76 4.26 8.97 18.52
C VAL A 76 3.75 9.35 17.14
N LEU A 77 4.63 9.42 16.14
CA LEU A 77 4.25 9.69 14.75
C LEU A 77 3.28 8.61 14.23
N CYS A 78 3.52 7.32 14.51
CA CYS A 78 2.61 6.23 14.10
C CYS A 78 1.21 6.41 14.70
N LYS A 79 1.13 6.65 16.02
CA LYS A 79 -0.15 6.90 16.69
C LYS A 79 -0.85 8.16 16.18
N LEU A 80 -0.07 9.19 15.83
CA LEU A 80 -0.59 10.43 15.26
C LEU A 80 -1.15 10.20 13.86
N CYS A 81 -0.47 9.42 13.01
CA CYS A 81 -0.98 8.99 11.70
C CYS A 81 -2.26 8.16 11.83
N VAL A 82 -2.42 7.36 12.88
CA VAL A 82 -3.70 6.68 13.11
C VAL A 82 -4.76 7.70 13.52
N HIS A 83 -4.45 8.64 14.41
CA HIS A 83 -5.42 9.63 14.89
C HIS A 83 -5.86 10.63 13.81
N MET A 84 -4.93 11.16 13.01
CA MET A 84 -5.19 12.21 12.02
C MET A 84 -6.10 11.76 10.87
N LEU A 85 -6.20 10.46 10.58
CA LEU A 85 -7.11 9.94 9.56
C LEU A 85 -8.58 10.26 9.86
N GLN A 86 -8.96 10.26 11.14
CA GLN A 86 -10.31 10.58 11.60
C GLN A 86 -10.58 12.09 11.70
N PHE A 87 -9.55 12.90 11.94
CA PHE A 87 -9.73 14.30 12.37
C PHE A 87 -9.03 15.35 11.48
N GLY A 88 -8.29 14.91 10.45
CA GLY A 88 -7.36 15.70 9.67
C GLY A 88 -6.16 16.20 10.50
N PRO A 89 -5.23 16.96 9.91
CA PRO A 89 -5.16 17.36 8.49
C PRO A 89 -4.65 16.23 7.57
N TYR A 90 -5.27 16.01 6.42
CA TYR A 90 -4.87 14.95 5.48
C TYR A 90 -3.57 15.28 4.71
N ASN A 91 -3.24 16.57 4.58
CA ASN A 91 -1.98 16.99 3.97
C ASN A 91 -0.75 16.53 4.77
N PHE A 92 -0.91 16.16 6.04
CA PHE A 92 0.16 15.58 6.87
C PHE A 92 0.74 14.29 6.26
N TYR A 93 -0.09 13.50 5.57
CA TYR A 93 0.37 12.26 4.93
C TYR A 93 1.25 12.53 3.71
N ALA A 94 1.17 13.72 3.10
CA ALA A 94 2.13 14.13 2.06
C ALA A 94 3.52 14.36 2.67
N ASP A 95 3.60 14.97 3.86
CA ASP A 95 4.87 15.16 4.57
C ASP A 95 5.47 13.80 5.00
N VAL A 96 4.63 12.87 5.47
CA VAL A 96 5.02 11.49 5.78
C VAL A 96 5.55 10.79 4.51
N ALA A 97 4.83 10.87 3.38
CA ALA A 97 5.25 10.24 2.13
C ALA A 97 6.57 10.80 1.60
N GLN A 98 6.76 12.12 1.66
CA GLN A 98 8.02 12.76 1.28
C GLN A 98 9.20 12.20 2.09
N TRP A 99 9.02 12.02 3.40
CA TRP A 99 10.03 11.40 4.23
C TRP A 99 10.24 9.92 3.92
N LEU A 100 9.16 9.14 3.74
CA LEU A 100 9.26 7.73 3.36
C LEU A 100 10.04 7.55 2.04
N ASN A 101 9.80 8.41 1.04
CA ASN A 101 10.53 8.43 -0.22
C ASN A 101 12.04 8.69 0.00
N ARG A 102 12.40 9.61 0.93
CA ARG A 102 13.79 9.88 1.31
C ARG A 102 14.50 8.64 1.87
N ILE A 103 13.84 7.85 2.71
CA ILE A 103 14.47 6.72 3.43
C ILE A 103 14.33 5.36 2.73
N SER A 104 13.38 5.22 1.81
CA SER A 104 13.11 3.97 1.07
C SER A 104 14.28 3.53 0.19
N SER A 105 15.21 4.44 -0.11
CA SER A 105 16.34 4.21 -1.01
C SER A 105 17.64 3.77 -0.31
N GLY A 106 17.66 3.60 1.02
CA GLY A 106 18.93 3.30 1.71
C GLY A 106 18.91 2.83 3.18
N GLY A 107 17.76 2.50 3.78
CA GLY A 107 17.66 2.19 5.22
C GLY A 107 17.49 0.70 5.58
N LYS A 108 17.97 0.31 6.78
CA LYS A 108 17.71 -1.01 7.42
C LYS A 108 16.31 -1.11 8.05
N SER A 109 15.65 0.02 8.31
CA SER A 109 14.35 0.09 9.01
C SER A 109 13.25 0.42 8.00
N ASN A 110 12.30 -0.49 7.80
CA ASN A 110 11.17 -0.28 6.92
C ASN A 110 10.04 0.44 7.68
N TYR A 111 10.26 1.72 8.00
CA TYR A 111 9.25 2.54 8.67
C TYR A 111 7.94 2.57 7.89
N ALA A 112 7.97 2.57 6.56
CA ALA A 112 6.78 2.49 5.73
C ALA A 112 5.89 1.28 6.10
N ARG A 113 6.49 0.09 6.27
CA ARG A 113 5.75 -1.10 6.72
C ARG A 113 5.15 -0.91 8.12
N LEU A 114 5.89 -0.34 9.06
CA LEU A 114 5.39 -0.08 10.42
C LEU A 114 4.18 0.87 10.41
N PHE A 115 4.27 1.99 9.69
CA PHE A 115 3.16 2.95 9.57
C PHE A 115 1.93 2.30 8.96
N VAL A 116 2.12 1.57 7.86
CA VAL A 116 1.02 0.92 7.17
C VAL A 116 0.43 -0.21 8.01
N GLU A 117 1.24 -0.97 8.75
CA GLU A 117 0.79 -2.02 9.67
C GLU A 117 -0.15 -1.45 10.75
N GLU A 118 0.28 -0.40 11.46
CA GLU A 118 -0.54 0.24 12.50
C GLU A 118 -1.86 0.79 11.93
N MET A 119 -1.82 1.43 10.75
CA MET A 119 -3.03 1.93 10.09
C MET A 119 -3.92 0.79 9.60
N THR A 120 -3.34 -0.29 9.11
CA THR A 120 -4.06 -1.51 8.69
C THR A 120 -4.81 -2.12 9.88
N GLN A 121 -4.15 -2.25 11.03
CA GLN A 121 -4.80 -2.75 12.25
C GLN A 121 -5.94 -1.85 12.70
N ALA A 122 -5.77 -0.53 12.64
CA ALA A 122 -6.78 0.42 13.08
C ALA A 122 -7.99 0.56 12.13
N TYR A 123 -7.76 0.45 10.82
CA TYR A 123 -8.75 0.84 9.80
C TYR A 123 -9.26 -0.30 8.92
N LEU A 124 -8.52 -1.41 8.81
CA LEU A 124 -8.90 -2.55 7.97
C LEU A 124 -9.24 -3.81 8.79
N ALA A 125 -8.57 -4.03 9.92
CA ALA A 125 -8.80 -5.19 10.79
C ALA A 125 -9.87 -4.96 11.89
N GLY A 126 -10.44 -3.75 11.95
CA GLY A 126 -11.48 -3.39 12.90
C GLY A 126 -12.82 -4.08 12.64
N ALA A 127 -13.72 -4.03 13.63
CA ALA A 127 -15.05 -4.63 13.47
C ALA A 127 -15.87 -3.90 12.39
N GLU A 128 -16.50 -4.67 11.50
CA GLU A 128 -17.15 -4.17 10.27
C GLU A 128 -18.19 -3.08 10.54
N GLN A 129 -18.91 -3.13 11.67
CA GLN A 129 -19.95 -2.15 12.01
C GLN A 129 -19.45 -0.71 12.16
N TYR A 130 -18.14 -0.51 12.35
CA TYR A 130 -17.57 0.83 12.49
C TYR A 130 -17.16 1.44 11.15
N ALA A 131 -17.17 0.67 10.06
CA ALA A 131 -16.80 1.10 8.71
C ALA A 131 -15.50 1.93 8.66
N MET A 132 -14.52 1.58 9.50
CA MET A 132 -13.33 2.41 9.72
C MET A 132 -12.57 2.71 8.43
N HIS A 133 -12.59 1.79 7.46
CA HIS A 133 -11.94 1.97 6.17
C HIS A 133 -12.40 3.20 5.38
N GLU A 134 -13.62 3.72 5.63
CA GLU A 134 -14.12 4.93 4.98
C GLU A 134 -13.24 6.15 5.29
N TYR A 135 -12.62 6.21 6.47
CA TYR A 135 -11.70 7.30 6.83
C TYR A 135 -10.43 7.32 5.97
N LEU A 136 -10.07 6.21 5.32
CA LEU A 136 -8.94 6.15 4.40
C LEU A 136 -9.24 6.83 3.06
N ILE A 137 -10.50 6.79 2.60
CA ILE A 137 -10.88 7.22 1.24
C ILE A 137 -10.36 8.62 0.88
N PRO A 138 -10.51 9.66 1.73
CA PRO A 138 -10.04 11.02 1.42
C PRO A 138 -8.53 11.13 1.12
N LEU A 139 -7.69 10.20 1.60
CA LEU A 139 -6.25 10.26 1.35
C LEU A 139 -5.90 10.26 -0.14
N ARG A 140 -6.76 9.70 -1.00
CA ARG A 140 -6.57 9.72 -2.46
C ARG A 140 -6.35 11.13 -3.00
N GLU A 141 -7.07 12.10 -2.47
CA GLU A 141 -7.07 13.49 -2.97
C GLU A 141 -5.96 14.33 -2.32
N HIS A 142 -5.51 13.94 -1.12
CA HIS A 142 -4.59 14.73 -0.32
C HIS A 142 -3.15 14.22 -0.30
N ALA A 143 -2.93 12.91 -0.48
CA ALA A 143 -1.65 12.28 -0.27
C ALA A 143 -1.45 11.03 -1.15
N VAL A 144 -1.51 11.21 -2.48
CA VAL A 144 -1.36 10.14 -3.48
C VAL A 144 -0.10 9.29 -3.25
N GLU A 145 1.05 9.90 -2.95
CA GLU A 145 2.26 9.12 -2.68
C GLU A 145 2.08 8.17 -1.50
N PHE A 146 1.44 8.64 -0.43
CA PHE A 146 1.17 7.82 0.75
C PHE A 146 0.19 6.67 0.44
N THR A 147 -0.84 6.93 -0.38
CA THR A 147 -1.79 5.87 -0.75
C THR A 147 -1.12 4.72 -1.49
N VAL A 148 -0.10 4.99 -2.32
CA VAL A 148 0.70 3.95 -2.96
C VAL A 148 1.48 3.11 -1.95
N TYR A 149 2.14 3.75 -0.97
CA TYR A 149 2.78 3.04 0.15
C TYR A 149 1.76 2.15 0.88
N PHE A 150 0.59 2.70 1.20
CA PHE A 150 -0.46 2.00 1.91
C PHE A 150 -0.96 0.78 1.12
N LEU A 151 -1.33 0.92 -0.15
CA LEU A 151 -1.83 -0.21 -0.96
C LEU A 151 -0.79 -1.32 -1.10
N ILE A 152 0.48 -0.96 -1.29
CA ILE A 152 1.57 -1.93 -1.45
C ILE A 152 1.77 -2.72 -0.16
N PHE A 153 1.81 -2.07 1.00
CA PHE A 153 2.18 -2.74 2.25
C PHE A 153 0.99 -3.28 3.05
N ALA A 154 -0.21 -2.70 2.93
CA ALA A 154 -1.38 -3.11 3.71
C ALA A 154 -1.83 -4.53 3.34
N ILE A 155 -1.86 -4.84 2.04
CA ILE A 155 -2.23 -6.17 1.55
C ILE A 155 -1.24 -7.26 1.99
N GLN A 156 -0.01 -6.89 2.37
CA GLN A 156 1.00 -7.83 2.84
C GLN A 156 0.83 -8.21 4.33
N GLN A 157 0.00 -7.49 5.10
CA GLN A 157 -0.13 -7.69 6.55
C GLN A 157 -1.11 -8.80 6.92
N HIS A 158 -2.21 -8.93 6.18
CA HIS A 158 -3.25 -9.92 6.43
C HIS A 158 -3.96 -10.25 5.12
N THR A 159 -4.72 -11.35 5.10
CA THR A 159 -5.56 -11.70 3.95
C THR A 159 -6.52 -10.54 3.67
N PRO A 160 -6.52 -9.98 2.44
CA PRO A 160 -7.40 -8.88 2.11
C PRO A 160 -8.87 -9.29 2.32
N GLY A 161 -9.60 -8.48 3.07
CA GLY A 161 -11.05 -8.59 3.23
C GLY A 161 -11.78 -7.44 2.54
N LEU A 162 -13.10 -7.40 2.70
CA LEU A 162 -13.99 -6.35 2.18
C LEU A 162 -13.44 -4.92 2.39
N PRO A 163 -12.98 -4.51 3.59
CA PRO A 163 -12.51 -3.14 3.83
C PRO A 163 -11.34 -2.75 2.93
N TRP A 164 -10.40 -3.67 2.68
CA TRP A 164 -9.26 -3.41 1.82
C TRP A 164 -9.67 -3.32 0.34
N ALA A 165 -10.59 -4.19 -0.11
CA ALA A 165 -11.09 -4.19 -1.48
C ALA A 165 -11.85 -2.89 -1.82
N VAL A 166 -12.64 -2.36 -0.89
CA VAL A 166 -13.30 -1.05 -1.02
C VAL A 166 -12.26 0.05 -1.22
N VAL A 167 -11.28 0.18 -0.31
CA VAL A 167 -10.26 1.24 -0.38
C VAL A 167 -9.44 1.15 -1.67
N PHE A 168 -9.00 -0.06 -2.03
CA PHE A 168 -8.24 -0.29 -3.26
C PHE A 168 -9.02 0.13 -4.50
N THR A 169 -10.30 -0.24 -4.57
CA THR A 169 -11.18 0.07 -5.70
C THR A 169 -11.46 1.57 -5.77
N GLU A 170 -11.86 2.19 -4.66
CA GLU A 170 -12.16 3.63 -4.60
C GLU A 170 -10.97 4.51 -4.97
N TRP A 171 -9.75 4.07 -4.65
CA TRP A 171 -8.55 4.83 -4.97
C TRP A 171 -8.11 4.72 -6.44
N LEU A 172 -8.51 3.66 -7.15
CA LEU A 172 -7.95 3.33 -8.46
C LEU A 172 -8.99 3.23 -9.59
N LYS A 173 -10.30 3.12 -9.29
CA LYS A 173 -11.35 2.86 -10.29
C LYS A 173 -11.45 3.90 -11.40
N ASP A 174 -11.24 5.19 -11.10
CA ASP A 174 -11.38 6.24 -12.11
C ASP A 174 -10.06 6.53 -12.84
N ASP A 175 -8.93 6.46 -12.13
CA ASP A 175 -7.61 6.74 -12.70
C ASP A 175 -6.48 6.08 -11.90
N CYS A 176 -5.78 5.14 -12.54
CA CYS A 176 -4.57 4.49 -12.00
C CYS A 176 -3.27 5.26 -12.33
N ALA A 177 -3.30 6.30 -13.17
CA ALA A 177 -2.10 7.02 -13.60
C ALA A 177 -1.29 7.62 -12.43
N PRO A 178 -1.91 8.20 -11.37
CA PRO A 178 -1.16 8.71 -10.23
C PRO A 178 -0.39 7.60 -9.50
N PHE A 179 -1.01 6.42 -9.32
CA PHE A 179 -0.34 5.25 -8.76
C PHE A 179 0.89 4.88 -9.58
N PHE A 180 0.74 4.76 -10.92
CA PHE A 180 1.87 4.43 -11.78
C PHE A 180 2.98 5.49 -11.76
N GLY A 181 2.64 6.77 -11.64
CA GLY A 181 3.61 7.86 -11.52
C GLY A 181 4.55 7.65 -10.35
N VAL A 182 3.99 7.43 -9.15
CA VAL A 182 4.76 7.22 -7.91
C VAL A 182 5.61 5.95 -8.00
N VAL A 183 5.03 4.85 -8.46
CA VAL A 183 5.73 3.56 -8.52
C VAL A 183 6.87 3.60 -9.54
N LYS A 184 6.69 4.31 -10.66
CA LYS A 184 7.73 4.51 -11.69
C LYS A 184 8.91 5.31 -11.16
N GLU A 185 8.66 6.30 -10.31
CA GLU A 185 9.71 7.15 -9.73
C GLU A 185 10.42 6.47 -8.54
N ASN A 186 9.79 5.48 -7.91
CA ASN A 186 10.32 4.77 -6.77
C ASN A 186 10.56 3.27 -7.07
N ASN A 187 11.80 2.94 -7.48
CA ASN A 187 12.22 1.56 -7.81
C ASN A 187 11.97 0.54 -6.70
N PHE A 188 12.04 0.96 -5.43
CA PHE A 188 11.76 0.08 -4.30
C PHE A 188 10.28 -0.32 -4.30
N LEU A 189 9.37 0.64 -4.40
CA LEU A 189 7.92 0.37 -4.49
C LEU A 189 7.56 -0.45 -5.74
N ALA A 190 8.19 -0.16 -6.89
CA ALA A 190 7.99 -0.94 -8.10
C ALA A 190 8.34 -2.41 -7.90
N LYS A 191 9.47 -2.69 -7.24
CA LYS A 191 9.91 -4.05 -6.96
C LYS A 191 8.99 -4.73 -5.95
N GLU A 192 8.66 -4.07 -4.84
CA GLU A 192 7.75 -4.60 -3.81
C GLU A 192 6.38 -4.96 -4.40
N PHE A 193 5.79 -4.04 -5.18
CA PHE A 193 4.51 -4.30 -5.84
C PHE A 193 4.59 -5.46 -6.84
N ALA A 194 5.55 -5.41 -7.76
CA ALA A 194 5.66 -6.40 -8.83
C ALA A 194 5.96 -7.81 -8.31
N SER A 195 6.72 -7.93 -7.22
CA SER A 195 7.18 -9.23 -6.71
C SER A 195 6.24 -9.87 -5.70
N GLN A 196 5.53 -9.06 -4.91
CA GLN A 196 4.72 -9.54 -3.78
C GLN A 196 3.28 -9.03 -3.83
N SER A 197 3.05 -7.72 -3.81
CA SER A 197 1.70 -7.17 -3.59
C SER A 197 0.74 -7.53 -4.72
N PHE A 198 1.18 -7.48 -5.99
CA PHE A 198 0.32 -7.83 -7.12
C PHE A 198 -0.17 -9.28 -7.08
N ASN A 199 0.68 -10.22 -6.64
CA ASN A 199 0.28 -11.62 -6.47
C ASN A 199 -0.83 -11.77 -5.41
N LEU A 200 -0.78 -10.99 -4.32
CA LEU A 200 -1.81 -11.01 -3.28
C LEU A 200 -3.14 -10.40 -3.77
N ILE A 201 -3.06 -9.32 -4.55
CA ILE A 201 -4.21 -8.68 -5.23
C ILE A 201 -4.86 -9.70 -6.16
N LEU A 202 -4.06 -10.32 -7.03
CA LEU A 202 -4.53 -11.29 -8.01
C LEU A 202 -5.12 -12.53 -7.34
N ARG A 203 -4.54 -13.02 -6.24
CA ARG A 203 -5.14 -14.11 -5.46
C ARG A 203 -6.51 -13.73 -4.90
N HIS A 204 -6.65 -12.51 -4.38
CA HIS A 204 -7.92 -12.05 -3.84
C HIS A 204 -9.04 -12.12 -4.88
N ILE A 205 -8.78 -11.83 -6.15
CA ILE A 205 -9.77 -11.91 -7.25
C ILE A 205 -10.50 -13.26 -7.33
N PHE A 206 -9.83 -14.36 -6.99
CA PHE A 206 -10.33 -15.72 -7.13
C PHE A 206 -10.81 -16.33 -5.81
N CYS A 207 -10.45 -15.75 -4.67
CA CYS A 207 -10.71 -16.34 -3.34
C CYS A 207 -11.50 -15.41 -2.42
N ASN A 208 -12.19 -14.40 -2.96
CA ASN A 208 -12.94 -13.43 -2.17
C ASN A 208 -14.44 -13.75 -2.16
N ASP A 209 -15.12 -13.29 -1.11
CA ASP A 209 -16.58 -13.34 -0.96
C ASP A 209 -17.17 -11.91 -1.08
N LEU A 210 -16.66 -11.09 -2.02
CA LEU A 210 -17.17 -9.72 -2.23
C LEU A 210 -18.56 -9.77 -2.88
N ASP A 211 -19.35 -8.72 -2.66
CA ASP A 211 -20.59 -8.53 -3.41
C ASP A 211 -20.33 -8.34 -4.91
N GLU A 212 -21.34 -8.62 -5.74
CA GLU A 212 -21.19 -8.66 -7.20
C GLU A 212 -20.74 -7.31 -7.81
N GLU A 213 -21.18 -6.18 -7.24
CA GLU A 213 -20.85 -4.85 -7.75
C GLU A 213 -19.39 -4.48 -7.44
N LEU A 214 -18.97 -4.70 -6.19
CA LEU A 214 -17.60 -4.47 -5.78
C LEU A 214 -16.64 -5.46 -6.46
N ALA A 215 -17.02 -6.73 -6.61
CA ALA A 215 -16.21 -7.74 -7.29
C ALA A 215 -15.92 -7.34 -8.76
N LYS A 216 -16.92 -6.82 -9.48
CA LYS A 216 -16.75 -6.32 -10.86
C LYS A 216 -15.84 -5.10 -10.92
N SER A 217 -16.03 -4.17 -9.99
CA SER A 217 -15.22 -2.94 -9.92
C SER A 217 -13.76 -3.26 -9.58
N TYR A 218 -13.55 -4.16 -8.62
CA TYR A 218 -12.23 -4.66 -8.23
C TYR A 218 -11.53 -5.37 -9.40
N ASP A 219 -12.24 -6.29 -10.09
CA ASP A 219 -11.72 -6.98 -11.28
C ASP A 219 -11.27 -6.00 -12.37
N ALA A 220 -12.10 -5.01 -12.68
CA ALA A 220 -11.78 -3.98 -13.67
C ALA A 220 -10.53 -3.18 -13.30
N VAL A 221 -10.36 -2.81 -12.02
CA VAL A 221 -9.15 -2.14 -11.53
C VAL A 221 -7.93 -3.02 -11.73
N VAL A 222 -7.96 -4.28 -11.31
CA VAL A 222 -6.78 -5.15 -11.40
C VAL A 222 -6.41 -5.45 -12.85
N ARG A 223 -7.40 -5.63 -13.74
CA ARG A 223 -7.18 -5.75 -15.19
C ARG A 223 -6.49 -4.50 -15.75
N ASN A 224 -7.00 -3.32 -15.44
CA ASN A 224 -6.37 -2.06 -15.87
C ASN A 224 -4.92 -1.96 -15.35
N MET A 225 -4.69 -2.33 -14.09
CA MET A 225 -3.34 -2.37 -13.53
C MET A 225 -2.42 -3.31 -14.32
N CYS A 226 -2.87 -4.53 -14.58
CA CYS A 226 -2.15 -5.53 -15.35
C CYS A 226 -1.80 -5.01 -16.76
N GLN A 227 -2.79 -4.48 -17.47
CA GLN A 227 -2.64 -4.02 -18.86
C GLN A 227 -1.69 -2.82 -18.97
N SER A 228 -1.78 -1.88 -18.02
CA SER A 228 -1.03 -0.64 -18.04
C SER A 228 0.37 -0.75 -17.41
N TRP A 229 0.65 -1.81 -16.65
CA TRP A 229 1.89 -1.97 -15.90
C TRP A 229 3.14 -1.91 -16.78
N LYS A 230 3.23 -2.77 -17.81
CA LYS A 230 4.42 -2.85 -18.66
C LYS A 230 4.71 -1.52 -19.36
N ARG A 231 3.67 -0.84 -19.84
CA ARG A 231 3.78 0.47 -20.50
C ARG A 231 4.26 1.55 -19.53
N SER A 232 3.82 1.51 -18.29
CA SER A 232 4.05 2.58 -17.32
C SER A 232 5.37 2.42 -16.56
N VAL A 233 5.68 1.19 -16.12
CA VAL A 233 6.82 0.87 -15.24
C VAL A 233 7.96 0.18 -15.99
N GLY A 234 7.67 -0.53 -17.10
CA GLY A 234 8.68 -1.16 -17.95
C GLY A 234 9.17 -2.54 -17.51
N ALA A 235 8.99 -2.92 -16.25
CA ALA A 235 9.28 -4.27 -15.74
C ALA A 235 8.05 -5.20 -15.84
N PRO A 236 8.22 -6.53 -15.97
CA PRO A 236 7.09 -7.47 -15.83
C PRO A 236 6.64 -7.60 -14.37
N LEU A 237 5.38 -7.98 -14.17
CA LEU A 237 4.81 -8.43 -12.91
C LEU A 237 5.21 -9.89 -12.65
N ASN A 238 5.40 -10.22 -11.38
CA ASN A 238 5.36 -11.59 -10.92
C ASN A 238 3.90 -12.05 -10.89
N MET A 239 3.60 -13.15 -11.56
CA MET A 239 2.27 -13.77 -11.59
C MET A 239 2.31 -15.23 -11.12
N SER A 240 3.32 -15.59 -10.31
CA SER A 240 3.48 -16.96 -9.80
C SER A 240 2.26 -17.45 -9.01
N CYS A 241 1.45 -16.56 -8.43
CA CYS A 241 0.23 -16.97 -7.73
C CYS A 241 -0.78 -17.65 -8.67
N MET A 242 -0.73 -17.40 -9.99
CA MET A 242 -1.57 -18.14 -10.95
C MET A 242 -1.25 -19.63 -10.96
N LEU A 243 0.00 -20.02 -10.71
CA LEU A 243 0.37 -21.43 -10.52
C LEU A 243 -0.29 -22.00 -9.27
N GLU A 244 -0.20 -21.26 -8.17
CA GLU A 244 -0.79 -21.68 -6.90
C GLU A 244 -2.31 -21.86 -7.04
N ILE A 245 -2.98 -20.94 -7.74
CA ILE A 245 -4.42 -21.02 -8.02
C ILE A 245 -4.74 -22.31 -8.79
N LEU A 246 -3.99 -22.61 -9.87
CA LEU A 246 -4.17 -23.86 -10.64
C LEU A 246 -3.94 -25.13 -9.80
N GLU A 247 -3.01 -25.09 -8.84
CA GLU A 247 -2.63 -26.24 -8.02
C GLU A 247 -3.57 -26.47 -6.83
N THR A 248 -4.09 -25.40 -6.23
CA THR A 248 -4.79 -25.44 -4.94
C THR A 248 -6.30 -25.33 -5.06
N GLU A 249 -6.80 -24.58 -6.03
CA GLU A 249 -8.22 -24.29 -6.19
C GLU A 249 -8.79 -25.21 -7.28
N LYS A 250 -9.09 -26.46 -6.92
CA LYS A 250 -9.65 -27.46 -7.87
C LYS A 250 -11.00 -27.03 -8.46
N ASP A 251 -11.67 -26.09 -7.80
CA ASP A 251 -12.96 -25.52 -8.22
C ASP A 251 -12.78 -24.37 -9.24
N VAL A 252 -11.54 -23.93 -9.55
CA VAL A 252 -11.25 -22.96 -10.63
C VAL A 252 -11.64 -23.49 -12.01
N PHE A 253 -11.93 -24.80 -12.13
CA PHE A 253 -12.47 -25.41 -13.33
C PHE A 253 -14.01 -25.37 -13.42
N GLU A 254 -14.69 -24.65 -12.52
CA GLU A 254 -16.01 -24.12 -12.82
C GLU A 254 -15.90 -23.03 -13.90
N GLU A 255 -16.85 -23.00 -14.84
CA GLU A 255 -16.74 -22.28 -16.13
C GLU A 255 -16.41 -20.79 -15.97
N GLU A 256 -16.96 -20.12 -14.96
CA GLU A 256 -16.74 -18.69 -14.68
C GLU A 256 -15.32 -18.38 -14.17
N HIS A 257 -14.78 -19.19 -13.27
CA HIS A 257 -13.42 -19.00 -12.74
C HIS A 257 -12.36 -19.31 -13.79
N ALA A 258 -12.61 -20.30 -14.64
CA ALA A 258 -11.75 -20.64 -15.77
C ALA A 258 -11.69 -19.51 -16.81
N GLU A 259 -12.83 -18.90 -17.15
CA GLU A 259 -12.90 -17.76 -18.06
C GLU A 259 -12.13 -16.56 -17.49
N LYS A 260 -12.36 -16.22 -16.23
CA LYS A 260 -11.67 -15.12 -15.54
C LYS A 260 -10.16 -15.33 -15.52
N PHE A 261 -9.71 -16.55 -15.20
CA PHE A 261 -8.30 -16.92 -15.21
C PHE A 261 -7.67 -16.75 -16.59
N LEU A 262 -8.33 -17.29 -17.63
CA LEU A 262 -7.87 -17.17 -19.02
C LEU A 262 -7.76 -15.71 -19.45
N CYS A 263 -8.75 -14.90 -19.11
CA CYS A 263 -8.73 -13.48 -19.43
C CYS A 263 -7.49 -12.78 -18.86
N PHE A 264 -7.21 -12.93 -17.56
CA PHE A 264 -6.01 -12.32 -16.97
C PHE A 264 -4.72 -12.82 -17.61
N PHE A 265 -4.65 -14.13 -17.85
CA PHE A 265 -3.47 -14.74 -18.43
C PHE A 265 -3.20 -14.22 -19.85
N VAL A 266 -4.23 -14.20 -20.71
CA VAL A 266 -4.13 -13.71 -22.09
C VAL A 266 -3.77 -12.23 -22.12
N GLU A 267 -4.44 -11.40 -21.31
CA GLU A 267 -4.17 -9.97 -21.22
C GLU A 267 -2.72 -9.70 -20.80
N ALA A 268 -2.25 -10.38 -19.75
CA ALA A 268 -0.89 -10.22 -19.26
C ALA A 268 0.16 -10.58 -20.32
N VAL A 269 -0.11 -11.54 -21.20
CA VAL A 269 0.76 -11.92 -22.31
C VAL A 269 0.74 -10.87 -23.40
N HIS A 270 -0.45 -10.46 -23.85
CA HIS A 270 -0.60 -9.45 -24.89
C HIS A 270 0.06 -8.12 -24.52
N THR A 271 -0.06 -7.70 -23.26
CA THR A 271 0.58 -6.47 -22.77
C THR A 271 2.04 -6.66 -22.35
N LYS A 272 2.57 -7.89 -22.44
CA LYS A 272 3.92 -8.26 -21.99
C LYS A 272 4.18 -7.89 -20.53
N SER A 273 3.12 -7.92 -19.72
CA SER A 273 3.15 -7.70 -18.29
C SER A 273 3.60 -8.95 -17.54
N ILE A 274 3.49 -10.15 -18.11
CA ILE A 274 4.06 -11.38 -17.56
C ILE A 274 5.47 -11.66 -18.10
N SER A 275 6.32 -12.31 -17.29
CA SER A 275 7.63 -12.79 -17.74
C SER A 275 7.51 -14.04 -18.62
N ALA A 276 8.42 -14.24 -19.58
CA ALA A 276 8.42 -15.44 -20.42
C ALA A 276 8.59 -16.75 -19.61
N ALA A 277 9.33 -16.67 -18.50
CA ALA A 277 9.53 -17.79 -17.59
C ALA A 277 8.22 -18.16 -16.87
N ASP A 278 7.50 -17.17 -16.33
CA ASP A 278 6.23 -17.41 -15.63
C ASP A 278 5.15 -17.86 -16.59
N PHE A 279 5.06 -17.25 -17.78
CA PHE A 279 4.15 -17.72 -18.83
C PHE A 279 4.33 -19.20 -19.11
N LYS A 280 5.58 -19.63 -19.36
CA LYS A 280 5.86 -21.03 -19.71
C LYS A 280 5.44 -21.97 -18.57
N ARG A 281 5.81 -21.63 -17.33
CA ARG A 281 5.45 -22.42 -16.15
C ARG A 281 3.94 -22.53 -16.01
N ILE A 282 3.21 -21.42 -16.15
CA ILE A 282 1.75 -21.39 -16.02
C ILE A 282 1.10 -22.20 -17.13
N LEU A 283 1.50 -21.97 -18.39
CA LEU A 283 0.99 -22.72 -19.52
C LEU A 283 1.24 -24.22 -19.36
N ASP A 284 2.44 -24.64 -18.93
CA ASP A 284 2.77 -26.06 -18.72
C ASP A 284 1.89 -26.69 -17.63
N ALA A 285 1.57 -25.93 -16.57
CA ALA A 285 0.75 -26.36 -15.44
C ALA A 285 -0.77 -26.36 -15.72
N MET A 286 -1.25 -25.63 -16.73
CA MET A 286 -2.68 -25.61 -17.07
C MET A 286 -3.20 -27.00 -17.47
N PRO A 287 -4.45 -27.36 -17.12
CA PRO A 287 -5.08 -28.54 -17.69
C PRO A 287 -5.28 -28.43 -19.19
N GLU A 288 -5.36 -29.56 -19.87
CA GLU A 288 -5.45 -29.63 -21.33
C GLU A 288 -6.68 -28.90 -21.91
N ASP A 289 -7.80 -28.90 -21.19
CA ASP A 289 -8.99 -28.21 -21.68
C ASP A 289 -8.86 -26.69 -21.60
N LEU A 290 -8.20 -26.17 -20.55
CA LEU A 290 -7.88 -24.76 -20.41
C LEU A 290 -6.81 -24.33 -21.44
N LYS A 291 -5.79 -25.17 -21.65
CA LYS A 291 -4.75 -24.94 -22.69
C LYS A 291 -5.35 -24.78 -24.08
N LYS A 292 -6.36 -25.60 -24.44
CA LYS A 292 -7.03 -25.51 -25.74
C LYS A 292 -7.81 -24.20 -25.92
N ALA A 293 -8.27 -23.60 -24.83
CA ALA A 293 -8.96 -22.32 -24.84
C ALA A 293 -8.02 -21.11 -24.94
N VAL A 294 -6.70 -21.30 -24.76
CA VAL A 294 -5.71 -20.24 -24.97
C VAL A 294 -5.63 -19.90 -26.46
N PRO A 295 -5.78 -18.61 -26.85
CA PRO A 295 -5.69 -18.20 -28.24
C PRO A 295 -4.34 -18.56 -28.89
N ARG A 296 -4.35 -18.98 -30.16
CA ARG A 296 -3.13 -19.43 -30.85
C ARG A 296 -2.06 -18.34 -30.96
N ASP A 297 -2.46 -17.10 -31.17
CA ASP A 297 -1.56 -15.94 -31.24
C ASP A 297 -0.81 -15.71 -29.91
N VAL A 298 -1.41 -16.05 -28.77
CA VAL A 298 -0.77 -16.00 -27.46
C VAL A 298 0.34 -17.04 -27.35
N ILE A 299 0.11 -18.24 -27.90
CA ILE A 299 1.08 -19.34 -27.93
C ILE A 299 2.23 -19.04 -28.90
N GLU A 300 1.92 -18.48 -30.08
CA GLU A 300 2.88 -18.15 -31.15
C GLU A 300 3.80 -16.97 -30.78
N ASN A 301 3.33 -16.02 -29.96
CA ASN A 301 4.10 -14.86 -29.50
C ASN A 301 5.39 -15.23 -28.73
N ILE A 302 5.59 -16.51 -28.38
CA ILE A 302 6.69 -16.98 -27.53
C ILE A 302 7.60 -17.98 -28.23
N THR A 303 7.07 -18.81 -29.12
CA THR A 303 7.90 -19.78 -29.85
C THR A 303 8.82 -19.13 -30.88
N GLY A 304 8.57 -17.86 -31.24
CA GLY A 304 9.26 -17.21 -32.34
C GLY A 304 9.01 -17.88 -33.69
N LEU A 305 8.07 -18.84 -33.76
CA LEU A 305 7.61 -19.48 -34.97
C LEU A 305 6.55 -18.56 -35.59
N LYS A 306 7.01 -17.68 -36.46
CA LYS A 306 6.17 -17.15 -37.54
C LYS A 306 6.10 -18.17 -38.68
#